data_AF-A0A9D4N501-F1
#
_entry.id   AF-A0A9D4N501-F1
#
_cell.length_a   1.000
_cell.length_b   1.000
_cell.length_c   1.000
_cell.angle_alpha   90.00
_cell.angle_beta   90.00
_cell.angle_gamma   90.00
#
_symmetry.space_group_name_H-M   'P 1'
#
loop_
_entity.id
_entity.type
_entity.pdbx_description
1 polymer ?
#
loop_
_entity_poly.entity_id
_entity_poly.type
_entity_poly.pdbx_seq_one_letter_code
_entity_poly.pdbx_strand_id
1 'polypeptide(L)'
;MRFVHDGVIFMYVYLAGAIISVFKTLNQLCVNQNLHVPLYSIVNVLVFLFASSHLTQFYCMNSAEQSKWTYGGIIGSAEVNSCLNFIGRQNDVNGIFIDRPIYMTGGYSIVHKDVPLVAMNKYEFLEFDEKSTVPVYTDTLSLQTRPLTHNNNARRLKSFGHISDFISIYNTPYLYKKLIIRTEYNYFVLEEDREFEHLGGFVEVFRTQSSKVMRRTFEPHAEQALLDRASKIPIGTNATVLEHEGHWLAHYGLYKQAEERLVFANYIAPRELGPYRRLLEIYQARGNTDFYSKVLTTCMQFHSMIDCTGPYKPLELHSEYFK
;
A
#
# COMPACT_ATOMS: atom_id res chain seq x y z
N MET A 1 23.39 0.17 2.08
CA MET A 1 22.77 -1.03 2.68
C MET A 1 21.63 -1.57 1.81
N ARG A 2 20.52 -0.84 1.57
CA ARG A 2 19.40 -1.30 0.71
C ARG A 2 19.82 -1.75 -0.69
N PHE A 3 20.61 -0.94 -1.40
CA PHE A 3 21.13 -1.30 -2.73
C PHE A 3 21.90 -2.63 -2.76
N VAL A 4 22.65 -2.94 -1.69
CA VAL A 4 23.42 -4.19 -1.58
C VAL A 4 22.48 -5.36 -1.28
N HIS A 5 21.52 -5.17 -0.37
CA HIS A 5 20.48 -6.16 -0.07
C HIS A 5 19.65 -6.50 -1.31
N ASP A 6 19.19 -5.49 -2.04
CA ASP A 6 18.38 -5.67 -3.25
C ASP A 6 19.22 -6.35 -4.33
N GLY A 7 20.50 -5.99 -4.49
CA GLY A 7 21.44 -6.68 -5.39
C GLY A 7 21.65 -8.16 -5.03
N VAL A 8 21.74 -8.48 -3.74
CA VAL A 8 21.85 -9.86 -3.25
C VAL A 8 20.55 -10.64 -3.49
N ILE A 9 19.38 -10.04 -3.23
CA ILE A 9 18.09 -10.67 -3.54
C ILE A 9 17.95 -10.91 -5.05
N PHE A 10 18.28 -9.92 -5.89
CA PHE A 10 18.25 -10.10 -7.35
C PHE A 10 19.20 -11.20 -7.80
N MET A 11 20.39 -11.33 -7.20
CA MET A 11 21.27 -12.47 -7.45
C MET A 11 20.63 -13.80 -7.07
N TYR A 12 19.96 -13.91 -5.91
CA TYR A 12 19.26 -15.13 -5.49
C TYR A 12 18.08 -15.47 -6.40
N VAL A 13 17.28 -14.48 -6.80
CA VAL A 13 16.18 -14.65 -7.76
C VAL A 13 16.72 -15.11 -9.12
N TYR A 14 17.84 -14.53 -9.57
CA TYR A 14 18.51 -14.93 -10.80
C TYR A 14 19.07 -16.36 -10.72
N LEU A 15 19.73 -16.72 -9.62
CA LEU A 15 20.22 -18.07 -9.33
C LEU A 15 19.08 -19.09 -9.32
N ALA A 16 17.97 -18.79 -8.64
CA ALA A 16 16.79 -19.64 -8.64
C ALA A 16 16.22 -19.81 -10.06
N GLY A 17 16.15 -18.73 -10.83
CA GLY A 17 15.75 -18.78 -12.25
C GLY A 17 16.68 -19.65 -13.10
N ALA A 18 17.99 -19.51 -12.92
CA ALA A 18 19.00 -20.31 -13.63
C ALA A 18 18.88 -21.80 -13.27
N ILE A 19 18.72 -22.13 -11.99
CA ILE A 19 18.51 -23.51 -11.51
C ILE A 19 17.29 -24.12 -12.19
N ILE A 20 16.14 -23.43 -12.16
CA ILE A 20 14.91 -23.94 -12.81
C ILE A 20 15.13 -24.09 -14.32
N SER A 21 15.88 -23.19 -14.96
CA SER A 21 16.19 -23.30 -16.40
C SER A 21 17.00 -24.55 -16.70
N VAL A 22 18.01 -24.83 -15.88
CA VAL A 22 18.81 -26.06 -15.97
C VAL A 22 17.93 -27.30 -15.81
N PHE A 23 17.05 -27.35 -14.80
CA PHE A 23 16.10 -28.45 -14.64
C PHE A 23 15.22 -28.64 -15.87
N LYS A 24 14.72 -27.56 -16.45
CA LYS A 24 13.83 -27.59 -17.61
C LYS A 24 14.54 -28.12 -18.85
N THR A 25 15.74 -27.62 -19.14
CA THR A 25 16.56 -28.08 -20.27
C THR A 25 16.95 -29.55 -20.08
N LEU A 26 17.32 -29.96 -18.87
CA LEU A 26 17.64 -31.35 -18.56
C LEU A 26 16.42 -32.28 -18.68
N ASN A 27 15.24 -31.82 -18.26
CA ASN A 27 14.00 -32.60 -18.38
C ASN A 27 13.61 -32.78 -19.87
N GLN A 28 13.79 -31.75 -20.70
CA GLN A 28 13.58 -31.84 -22.15
C GLN A 28 14.59 -32.77 -22.85
N LEU A 29 15.85 -32.76 -22.43
CA LEU A 29 16.89 -33.66 -22.94
C LEU A 29 16.64 -35.12 -22.52
N CYS A 30 16.21 -35.36 -21.28
CA CYS A 30 15.83 -36.70 -20.81
C CYS A 30 14.66 -37.31 -21.59
N VAL A 31 13.61 -36.52 -21.84
CA VAL A 31 12.43 -36.95 -22.61
C VAL A 31 12.81 -37.32 -24.06
N ASN A 32 13.79 -36.64 -24.64
CA ASN A 32 14.20 -36.87 -26.04
C ASN A 32 15.28 -37.94 -26.23
N GLN A 33 16.05 -38.33 -25.20
CA GLN A 33 17.24 -39.18 -25.41
C GLN A 33 17.34 -40.44 -24.52
N ASN A 34 16.36 -40.77 -23.66
CA ASN A 34 16.43 -41.94 -22.77
C ASN A 34 17.76 -42.04 -21.99
N LEU A 35 18.41 -40.90 -21.71
CA LEU A 35 19.61 -40.87 -20.90
C LEU A 35 19.20 -40.90 -19.43
N HIS A 36 19.57 -42.01 -18.78
CA HIS A 36 19.36 -42.30 -17.37
C HIS A 36 19.82 -41.16 -16.46
N VAL A 37 19.04 -40.89 -15.41
CA VAL A 37 19.27 -40.88 -13.93
C VAL A 37 20.45 -40.14 -13.24
N PRO A 38 21.78 -40.30 -13.51
CA PRO A 38 22.80 -39.77 -12.60
C PRO A 38 22.91 -38.24 -12.63
N LEU A 39 22.66 -37.60 -13.77
CA LEU A 39 22.76 -36.13 -13.90
C LEU A 39 21.60 -35.44 -13.15
N TYR A 40 20.41 -36.04 -13.18
CA TYR A 40 19.25 -35.59 -12.40
C TYR A 40 19.50 -35.72 -10.89
N SER A 41 20.10 -36.84 -10.46
CA SER A 41 20.48 -37.04 -9.05
C SER A 41 21.54 -36.05 -8.59
N ILE A 42 22.56 -35.74 -9.41
CA ILE A 42 23.60 -34.77 -9.06
C ILE A 42 23.03 -33.36 -8.92
N VAL A 43 22.16 -32.92 -9.84
CA VAL A 43 21.55 -31.59 -9.77
C VAL A 43 20.59 -31.49 -8.58
N ASN A 44 19.80 -32.53 -8.29
CA ASN A 44 18.97 -32.57 -7.08
C ASN A 44 19.79 -32.54 -5.79
N VAL A 45 20.94 -33.24 -5.75
CA VAL A 45 21.86 -33.18 -4.62
C VAL A 45 22.46 -31.79 -4.47
N LEU A 46 22.85 -31.13 -5.55
CA LEU A 46 23.37 -29.75 -5.50
C LEU A 46 22.30 -28.75 -5.05
N VAL A 47 21.04 -28.89 -5.49
CA VAL A 47 19.92 -28.08 -4.99
C VAL A 47 19.62 -28.38 -3.54
N PHE A 48 19.62 -29.65 -3.15
CA PHE A 48 19.39 -30.05 -1.77
C PHE A 48 20.49 -29.51 -0.87
N LEU A 49 21.76 -29.58 -1.29
CA LEU A 49 22.90 -29.01 -0.57
C LEU A 49 22.81 -27.48 -0.48
N PHE A 50 22.45 -26.81 -1.58
CA PHE A 50 22.24 -25.36 -1.60
C PHE A 50 21.07 -24.93 -0.70
N ALA A 51 19.93 -25.61 -0.81
CA ALA A 51 18.77 -25.36 0.05
C ALA A 51 19.09 -25.67 1.52
N SER A 52 19.83 -26.75 1.80
CA SER A 52 20.25 -27.14 3.15
C SER A 52 21.26 -26.18 3.75
N SER A 53 22.19 -25.63 2.95
CA SER A 53 23.14 -24.61 3.40
C SER A 53 22.48 -23.28 3.73
N HIS A 54 21.30 -23.02 3.15
CA HIS A 54 20.49 -21.84 3.45
C HIS A 54 19.36 -22.12 4.46
N LEU A 55 19.03 -23.39 4.73
CA LEU A 55 17.98 -23.77 5.70
C LEU A 55 18.33 -23.33 7.12
N THR A 56 19.63 -23.33 7.48
CA THR A 56 20.13 -22.80 8.77
C THR A 56 20.04 -21.27 8.87
N GLN A 57 19.98 -20.55 7.74
CA GLN A 57 19.75 -19.10 7.74
C GLN A 57 18.27 -18.72 7.87
N PHE A 58 17.34 -19.62 7.49
CA PHE A 58 15.90 -19.36 7.52
C PHE A 58 15.17 -19.98 8.73
N TYR A 59 15.66 -21.07 9.30
CA TYR A 59 15.02 -21.74 10.43
C TYR A 59 15.59 -21.30 11.78
N CYS A 60 15.11 -20.17 12.28
CA CYS A 60 14.84 -20.01 13.70
C CYS A 60 13.86 -18.85 13.91
N MET A 61 12.59 -19.18 14.17
CA MET A 61 11.63 -18.20 14.69
C MET A 61 11.93 -17.79 16.15
N ASN A 62 12.84 -18.50 16.83
CA ASN A 62 13.14 -18.33 18.26
C ASN A 62 14.60 -17.96 18.58
N SER A 63 15.47 -17.69 17.60
CA SER A 63 16.87 -17.32 17.89
C SER A 63 17.09 -15.81 17.78
N ALA A 64 17.80 -15.27 18.77
CA ALA A 64 18.29 -13.89 18.81
C ALA A 64 19.25 -13.55 17.63
N GLU A 65 19.58 -14.51 16.77
CA GLU A 65 20.49 -14.38 15.63
C GLU A 65 19.80 -13.95 14.32
N GLN A 66 18.47 -13.73 14.31
CA GLN A 66 17.77 -13.05 13.22
C GLN A 66 18.35 -11.67 12.88
N SER A 67 19.20 -11.12 13.74
CA SER A 67 19.85 -9.83 13.51
C SER A 67 20.78 -9.78 12.29
N LYS A 68 21.06 -10.90 11.62
CA LYS A 68 22.09 -10.97 10.57
C LYS A 68 21.57 -11.10 9.13
N TRP A 69 20.32 -11.48 8.89
CA TRP A 69 19.80 -11.72 7.52
C TRP A 69 18.41 -11.17 7.25
N THR A 70 17.48 -11.25 8.21
CA THR A 70 16.35 -10.32 8.24
C THR A 70 16.86 -8.96 8.69
N TYR A 71 16.12 -7.88 8.42
CA TYR A 71 16.43 -6.52 8.88
C TYR A 71 16.66 -6.49 10.40
N GLY A 72 17.88 -6.83 10.80
CA GLY A 72 18.27 -7.17 12.13
C GLY A 72 18.43 -5.94 12.97
N GLY A 73 17.31 -5.49 13.52
CA GLY A 73 17.16 -4.18 14.15
C GLY A 73 15.78 -3.58 13.92
N ILE A 74 14.96 -4.12 13.01
CA ILE A 74 13.58 -3.69 12.77
C ILE A 74 12.64 -4.84 13.13
N ILE A 75 12.45 -5.05 14.43
CA ILE A 75 11.51 -6.01 15.02
C ILE A 75 10.13 -5.95 14.32
N GLY A 76 9.69 -4.76 13.89
CA GLY A 76 8.39 -4.57 13.24
C GLY A 76 8.19 -5.20 11.86
N SER A 77 9.23 -5.44 11.05
CA SER A 77 9.04 -5.94 9.66
C SER A 77 8.63 -7.42 9.60
N ALA A 78 9.22 -8.27 10.43
CA ALA A 78 8.89 -9.70 10.48
C ALA A 78 7.46 -9.93 11.00
N GLU A 79 7.04 -9.11 11.96
CA GLU A 79 5.69 -9.17 12.54
C GLU A 79 4.62 -8.75 11.54
N VAL A 80 4.84 -7.64 10.82
CA VAL A 80 3.93 -7.16 9.77
C VAL A 80 3.81 -8.21 8.68
N ASN A 81 4.92 -8.80 8.24
CA ASN A 81 4.88 -9.87 7.23
C ASN A 81 4.20 -11.14 7.74
N SER A 82 4.29 -11.45 9.04
CA SER A 82 3.56 -12.58 9.65
C SER A 82 2.05 -12.34 9.63
N CYS A 83 1.62 -11.12 9.99
CA CYS A 83 0.22 -10.69 9.90
C CYS A 83 -0.30 -10.78 8.46
N LEU A 84 0.48 -10.28 7.51
CA LEU A 84 0.13 -10.29 6.09
C LEU A 84 0.07 -11.70 5.49
N ASN A 85 0.99 -12.59 5.88
CA ASN A 85 0.96 -14.00 5.51
C ASN A 85 -0.27 -14.71 6.10
N PHE A 86 -0.67 -14.38 7.35
CA PHE A 86 -1.93 -14.87 7.91
C PHE A 86 -3.13 -14.43 7.08
N ILE A 87 -3.21 -13.15 6.71
CA ILE A 87 -4.29 -12.61 5.86
C ILE A 87 -4.26 -13.29 4.47
N GLY A 88 -3.08 -13.52 3.89
CA GLY A 88 -2.92 -14.14 2.57
C GLY A 88 -3.49 -15.55 2.46
N ARG A 89 -3.60 -16.26 3.58
CA ARG A 89 -4.20 -17.60 3.68
C ARG A 89 -5.72 -17.57 3.78
N GLN A 90 -6.33 -16.42 4.07
CA GLN A 90 -7.78 -16.30 4.18
C GLN A 90 -8.44 -16.20 2.81
N ASN A 91 -9.67 -16.71 2.70
CA ASN A 91 -10.41 -16.74 1.44
C ASN A 91 -11.34 -15.53 1.25
N ASP A 92 -11.70 -14.86 2.35
CA ASP A 92 -12.67 -13.78 2.43
C ASP A 92 -12.04 -12.39 2.38
N VAL A 93 -10.78 -12.25 1.96
CA VAL A 93 -10.08 -10.96 1.91
C VAL A 93 -10.61 -10.12 0.75
N ASN A 94 -11.17 -8.95 1.06
CA ASN A 94 -11.70 -7.99 0.08
C ASN A 94 -10.93 -6.66 0.07
N GLY A 95 -10.20 -6.35 1.14
CA GLY A 95 -9.50 -5.07 1.27
C GLY A 95 -8.71 -5.01 2.58
N ILE A 96 -7.58 -4.31 2.55
CA ILE A 96 -6.60 -4.37 3.63
C ILE A 96 -6.18 -2.97 4.03
N PHE A 97 -6.14 -2.73 5.34
CA PHE A 97 -5.52 -1.55 5.93
C PHE A 97 -4.28 -1.98 6.71
N ILE A 98 -3.14 -1.34 6.45
CA ILE A 98 -1.89 -1.55 7.16
C ILE A 98 -1.51 -0.25 7.83
N ASP A 99 -1.65 -0.25 9.14
CA ASP A 99 -1.25 0.85 10.00
C ASP A 99 0.21 0.75 10.44
N ARG A 100 1.06 0.38 9.49
CA ARG A 100 2.50 0.27 9.65
C ARG A 100 3.14 0.80 8.39
N PRO A 101 4.37 1.34 8.47
CA PRO A 101 5.03 1.87 7.31
C PRO A 101 5.15 0.81 6.21
N ILE A 102 4.76 1.15 4.99
CA ILE A 102 4.70 0.24 3.84
C ILE A 102 6.07 -0.39 3.54
N TYR A 103 7.15 0.34 3.86
CA TYR A 103 8.51 -0.16 3.71
C TYR A 103 8.88 -1.29 4.67
N MET A 104 8.08 -1.54 5.72
CA MET A 104 8.22 -2.69 6.62
C MET A 104 7.55 -3.95 6.06
N THR A 105 6.76 -3.82 4.99
CA THR A 105 6.20 -4.96 4.27
C THR A 105 7.24 -5.53 3.29
N GLY A 106 7.26 -6.85 3.11
CA GLY A 106 8.27 -7.58 2.34
C GLY A 106 8.21 -7.39 0.82
N GLY A 107 7.47 -6.40 0.32
CA GLY A 107 7.36 -6.11 -1.11
C GLY A 107 6.63 -7.18 -1.95
N TYR A 108 6.29 -6.74 -3.18
CA TYR A 108 5.70 -7.40 -4.36
C TYR A 108 4.54 -8.40 -4.26
N SER A 109 4.16 -8.89 -3.09
CA SER A 109 2.99 -9.76 -2.97
C SER A 109 2.47 -9.80 -1.55
N ILE A 110 2.25 -8.61 -0.99
CA ILE A 110 1.88 -8.35 0.40
C ILE A 110 0.85 -9.39 0.91
N VAL A 111 -0.16 -9.75 0.11
CA VAL A 111 -1.16 -10.79 0.48
C VAL A 111 -1.41 -11.83 -0.63
N HIS A 112 -0.74 -11.73 -1.79
CA HIS A 112 -1.08 -12.51 -3.01
C HIS A 112 -2.56 -12.43 -3.43
N LYS A 113 -3.27 -11.38 -3.01
CA LYS A 113 -4.67 -11.11 -3.35
C LYS A 113 -4.73 -9.79 -4.11
N ASP A 114 -5.62 -9.72 -5.09
CA ASP A 114 -5.90 -8.48 -5.81
C ASP A 114 -7.02 -7.72 -5.10
N VAL A 115 -6.64 -6.98 -4.06
CA VAL A 115 -7.56 -6.24 -3.20
C VAL A 115 -7.03 -4.81 -2.99
N PRO A 116 -7.90 -3.81 -2.78
CA PRO A 116 -7.47 -2.49 -2.39
C PRO A 116 -6.67 -2.51 -1.08
N LEU A 117 -5.63 -1.68 -1.05
CA LEU A 117 -4.69 -1.58 0.07
C LEU A 117 -4.59 -0.12 0.51
N VAL A 118 -4.77 0.14 1.79
CA VAL A 118 -4.34 1.39 2.43
C VAL A 118 -3.14 1.09 3.28
N ALA A 119 -2.03 1.82 3.09
CA ALA A 119 -0.82 1.62 3.86
C ALA A 119 -0.20 2.94 4.27
N MET A 120 0.44 2.97 5.44
CA MET A 120 1.14 4.16 5.91
C MET A 120 2.47 4.33 5.16
N ASN A 121 2.75 5.53 4.66
CA ASN A 121 4.05 5.94 4.15
C ASN A 121 4.56 7.11 5.01
N LYS A 122 5.42 6.80 5.98
CA LYS A 122 6.02 7.75 6.93
C LYS A 122 5.01 8.55 7.76
N TYR A 123 4.38 9.58 7.20
CA TYR A 123 3.39 10.44 7.88
C TYR A 123 2.03 10.49 7.17
N GLU A 124 1.83 9.70 6.12
CA GLU A 124 0.58 9.70 5.37
C GLU A 124 0.05 8.30 5.13
N PHE A 125 -1.23 8.18 4.88
CA PHE A 125 -1.89 6.97 4.44
C PHE A 125 -2.20 7.10 2.96
N LEU A 126 -1.65 6.16 2.19
CA LEU A 126 -1.84 6.08 0.74
C LEU A 126 -2.77 4.92 0.45
N GLU A 127 -3.76 5.17 -0.41
CA GLU A 127 -4.61 4.11 -0.95
C GLU A 127 -4.13 3.68 -2.33
N PHE A 128 -4.11 2.37 -2.55
CA PHE A 128 -3.86 1.70 -3.82
C PHE A 128 -5.07 0.84 -4.18
N ASP A 129 -5.82 1.25 -5.19
CA ASP A 129 -7.02 0.56 -5.65
C ASP A 129 -6.70 -0.54 -6.69
N GLU A 130 -7.71 -1.05 -7.38
CA GLU A 130 -7.55 -2.03 -8.46
C GLU A 130 -6.80 -1.47 -9.69
N LYS A 131 -6.82 -0.15 -9.91
CA LYS A 131 -6.09 0.48 -11.02
C LYS A 131 -4.60 0.55 -10.73
N SER A 132 -4.22 0.51 -9.45
CA SER A 132 -2.83 0.34 -9.04
C SER A 132 -2.26 -1.03 -9.39
N THR A 133 -3.06 -1.97 -9.87
CA THR A 133 -2.60 -3.32 -10.19
C THR A 133 -2.15 -3.43 -11.64
N VAL A 134 -0.87 -3.75 -11.84
CA VAL A 134 -0.28 -4.02 -13.14
C VAL A 134 -0.32 -5.53 -13.39
N PRO A 135 -0.97 -6.00 -14.47
CA PRO A 135 -0.85 -7.39 -14.87
C PRO A 135 0.58 -7.62 -15.34
N VAL A 136 1.31 -8.49 -14.64
CA VAL A 136 2.58 -8.98 -15.13
C VAL A 136 2.34 -10.27 -15.86
N TYR A 137 2.40 -10.15 -17.18
CA TYR A 137 2.48 -11.28 -18.08
C TYR A 137 3.88 -11.85 -17.93
N THR A 138 3.96 -13.01 -17.28
CA THR A 138 5.18 -13.80 -17.23
C THR A 138 5.45 -14.39 -18.61
N ASP A 139 5.94 -13.57 -19.55
CA ASP A 139 6.44 -14.05 -20.84
C ASP A 139 7.96 -14.16 -20.87
N THR A 140 8.69 -13.45 -20.00
CA THR A 140 10.16 -13.38 -20.06
C THR A 140 10.89 -14.16 -18.96
N LEU A 141 10.18 -14.60 -17.91
CA LEU A 141 10.69 -15.51 -16.86
C LEU A 141 9.82 -16.76 -16.71
N SER A 142 8.96 -17.06 -17.70
CA SER A 142 8.21 -18.31 -17.76
C SER A 142 9.14 -19.46 -18.12
N LEU A 143 9.74 -20.00 -17.08
CA LEU A 143 10.29 -21.34 -16.99
C LEU A 143 9.26 -22.46 -17.23
N GLN A 144 8.15 -22.18 -17.91
CA GLN A 144 7.15 -23.16 -18.35
C GLN A 144 6.92 -23.00 -19.86
N THR A 145 7.53 -23.88 -20.65
CA THR A 145 7.07 -24.19 -22.00
C THR A 145 5.82 -25.04 -21.82
N ARG A 146 4.68 -24.41 -21.55
CA ARG A 146 3.39 -25.01 -21.89
C ARG A 146 2.95 -24.38 -23.20
N PRO A 147 2.51 -25.18 -24.18
CA PRO A 147 1.94 -24.64 -25.40
C PRO A 147 0.74 -23.78 -25.03
N LEU A 148 0.62 -22.67 -25.74
CA LEU A 148 -0.44 -21.67 -25.70
C LEU A 148 -1.81 -22.35 -25.56
N THR A 149 -2.24 -22.54 -24.33
CA THR A 149 -3.64 -22.74 -23.98
C THR A 149 -4.04 -21.50 -23.22
N HIS A 150 -4.85 -20.72 -23.91
CA HIS A 150 -5.35 -19.41 -23.57
C HIS A 150 -6.10 -19.44 -22.22
N ASN A 151 -5.38 -19.38 -21.10
CA ASN A 151 -5.96 -19.19 -19.77
C ASN A 151 -5.00 -18.39 -18.88
N ASN A 152 -4.99 -17.08 -19.10
CA ASN A 152 -5.04 -15.98 -18.12
C ASN A 152 -4.48 -16.22 -16.69
N ASN A 153 -3.26 -16.73 -16.54
CA ASN A 153 -2.55 -16.69 -15.26
C ASN A 153 -1.64 -15.44 -15.17
N ALA A 154 -2.18 -14.26 -15.49
CA ALA A 154 -1.47 -13.01 -15.26
C ALA A 154 -1.33 -12.82 -13.74
N ARG A 155 -0.10 -12.85 -13.22
CA ARG A 155 0.16 -12.45 -11.84
C ARG A 155 -0.04 -10.95 -11.77
N ARG A 156 -0.99 -10.49 -10.95
CA ARG A 156 -1.26 -9.07 -10.76
C ARG A 156 -0.36 -8.53 -9.65
N LEU A 157 0.32 -7.43 -9.94
CA LEU A 157 1.28 -6.82 -9.02
C LEU A 157 0.83 -5.39 -8.72
N LYS A 158 0.73 -5.05 -7.44
CA LYS A 158 0.40 -3.68 -7.02
C LYS A 158 1.60 -2.78 -7.31
N SER A 159 1.40 -1.81 -8.19
CA SER A 159 2.29 -0.68 -8.41
C SER A 159 1.96 0.42 -7.42
N PHE A 160 2.96 0.85 -6.65
CA PHE A 160 2.82 1.98 -5.74
C PHE A 160 2.92 3.35 -6.44
N GLY A 161 2.94 3.36 -7.79
CA GLY A 161 2.95 4.59 -8.59
C GLY A 161 1.56 5.19 -8.85
N HIS A 162 0.49 4.41 -8.64
CA HIS A 162 -0.89 4.89 -8.82
C HIS A 162 -1.58 4.93 -7.47
N ILE A 163 -1.66 6.12 -6.90
CA ILE A 163 -2.36 6.40 -5.65
C ILE A 163 -3.81 6.76 -5.99
N SER A 164 -4.78 6.20 -5.27
CA SER A 164 -6.21 6.49 -5.41
C SER A 164 -6.75 7.42 -4.33
N ASP A 165 -6.02 7.60 -3.22
CA ASP A 165 -6.28 8.63 -2.22
C ASP A 165 -5.05 8.87 -1.31
N PHE A 166 -5.03 10.02 -0.66
CA PHE A 166 -3.98 10.49 0.24
C PHE A 166 -4.62 11.12 1.48
N ILE A 167 -4.23 10.64 2.66
CA ILE A 167 -4.73 11.16 3.95
C ILE A 167 -3.55 11.35 4.89
N SER A 168 -3.42 12.53 5.51
CA SER A 168 -2.36 12.79 6.49
C SER A 168 -2.61 12.04 7.79
N ILE A 169 -1.56 11.63 8.50
CA ILE A 169 -1.67 11.06 9.85
C ILE A 169 -2.41 12.00 10.82
N TYR A 170 -2.31 13.31 10.62
CA TYR A 170 -3.03 14.30 11.42
C TYR A 170 -4.55 14.32 11.17
N ASN A 171 -5.02 13.63 10.13
CA ASN A 171 -6.44 13.46 9.80
C ASN A 171 -6.91 12.00 9.98
N THR A 172 -6.32 11.27 10.93
CA THR A 172 -6.69 9.88 11.27
C THR A 172 -8.20 9.67 11.51
N PRO A 173 -8.96 10.59 12.13
CA PRO A 173 -10.42 10.42 12.24
C PRO A 173 -11.10 10.24 10.87
N TYR A 174 -10.73 11.05 9.88
CA TYR A 174 -11.28 10.92 8.54
C TYR A 174 -10.89 9.60 7.86
N LEU A 175 -9.66 9.13 8.06
CA LEU A 175 -9.25 7.80 7.63
C LEU A 175 -10.18 6.72 8.18
N TYR A 176 -10.49 6.76 9.48
CA TYR A 176 -11.42 5.80 10.09
C TYR A 176 -12.83 5.89 9.52
N LYS A 177 -13.35 7.11 9.33
CA LYS A 177 -14.62 7.31 8.62
C LYS A 177 -14.62 6.60 7.27
N LYS A 178 -13.56 6.78 6.49
CA LYS A 178 -13.43 6.20 5.16
C LYS A 178 -13.35 4.67 5.21
N LEU A 179 -12.53 4.11 6.09
CA LEU A 179 -12.40 2.65 6.28
C LEU A 179 -13.71 2.00 6.75
N ILE A 180 -14.52 2.71 7.54
CA ILE A 180 -15.83 2.23 7.99
C ILE A 180 -16.83 2.23 6.82
N ILE A 181 -16.95 3.35 6.10
CA ILE A 181 -17.89 3.51 4.98
C ILE A 181 -17.57 2.52 3.86
N ARG A 182 -16.29 2.25 3.62
CA ARG A 182 -15.82 1.33 2.58
C ARG A 182 -15.72 -0.10 3.12
N THR A 183 -16.81 -0.83 2.98
CA THR A 183 -16.99 -2.19 3.51
C THR A 183 -16.02 -3.23 2.95
N GLU A 184 -15.37 -2.93 1.81
CA GLU A 184 -14.33 -3.80 1.26
C GLU A 184 -13.12 -3.94 2.18
N TYR A 185 -12.79 -2.94 3.00
CA TYR A 185 -11.67 -3.04 3.94
C TYR A 185 -12.09 -3.86 5.16
N ASN A 186 -11.78 -5.16 5.11
CA ASN A 186 -12.24 -6.12 6.09
C ASN A 186 -11.13 -6.73 6.95
N TYR A 187 -9.85 -6.49 6.63
CA TYR A 187 -8.70 -6.91 7.43
C TYR A 187 -7.76 -5.76 7.73
N PHE A 188 -7.50 -5.49 9.02
CA PHE A 188 -6.61 -4.42 9.47
C PHE A 188 -5.38 -5.00 10.17
N VAL A 189 -4.19 -4.56 9.79
CA VAL A 189 -2.92 -4.82 10.49
C VAL A 189 -2.58 -3.59 11.30
N LEU A 190 -2.53 -3.76 12.63
CA LEU A 190 -2.39 -2.66 13.58
C LEU A 190 -1.21 -2.91 14.53
N GLU A 191 -0.71 -1.84 15.16
CA GLU A 191 0.15 -1.96 16.34
C GLU A 191 -0.67 -2.49 17.53
N GLU A 192 -0.01 -3.21 18.44
CA GLU A 192 -0.65 -3.82 19.62
C GLU A 192 -1.41 -2.79 20.47
N ASP A 193 -0.76 -1.64 20.73
CA ASP A 193 -1.26 -0.56 21.57
C ASP A 193 -2.38 0.25 20.91
N ARG A 194 -2.63 0.07 19.60
CA ARG A 194 -3.66 0.85 18.91
C ARG A 194 -5.04 0.28 19.17
N GLU A 195 -5.87 1.06 19.84
CA GLU A 195 -7.21 0.67 20.24
C GLU A 195 -8.23 0.84 19.10
N PHE A 196 -8.18 -0.06 18.13
CA PHE A 196 -9.24 -0.15 17.10
C PHE A 196 -10.44 -0.98 17.57
N GLU A 197 -10.26 -1.80 18.60
CA GLU A 197 -11.28 -2.68 19.19
C GLU A 197 -12.48 -1.90 19.74
N HIS A 198 -12.27 -0.66 20.22
CA HIS A 198 -13.34 0.20 20.76
C HIS A 198 -14.31 0.73 19.69
N LEU A 199 -14.04 0.48 18.41
CA LEU A 199 -14.95 0.88 17.33
C LEU A 199 -16.17 -0.04 17.21
N GLY A 200 -16.11 -1.27 17.75
CA GLY A 200 -17.13 -2.30 17.54
C GLY A 200 -17.11 -2.83 16.11
N GLY A 201 -17.63 -4.04 15.88
CA GLY A 201 -17.71 -4.62 14.53
C GLY A 201 -16.40 -5.19 13.97
N PHE A 202 -15.30 -5.13 14.71
CA PHE A 202 -14.03 -5.80 14.39
C PHE A 202 -13.63 -6.75 15.52
N VAL A 203 -13.09 -7.90 15.17
CA VAL A 203 -12.59 -8.91 16.11
C VAL A 203 -11.14 -9.24 15.82
N GLU A 204 -10.35 -9.44 16.86
CA GLU A 204 -8.97 -9.92 16.71
C GLU A 204 -8.99 -11.36 16.20
N VAL A 205 -8.22 -11.63 15.15
CA VAL A 205 -8.12 -12.96 14.52
C VAL A 205 -6.70 -13.51 14.52
N PHE A 206 -5.70 -12.65 14.75
CA PHE A 206 -4.30 -13.04 14.82
C PHE A 206 -3.49 -11.97 15.58
N ARG A 207 -2.47 -12.40 16.33
CA ARG A 207 -1.56 -11.51 17.07
C ARG A 207 -0.13 -12.01 16.99
N THR A 208 0.83 -11.12 16.95
CA THR A 208 2.27 -11.41 17.00
C THR A 208 2.99 -10.26 17.69
N GLN A 209 3.64 -10.50 18.83
CA GLN A 209 4.44 -9.51 19.58
C GLN A 209 3.79 -8.11 19.54
N SER A 210 4.33 -7.16 18.77
CA SER A 210 3.84 -5.77 18.73
C SER A 210 2.75 -5.49 17.67
N SER A 211 2.22 -6.50 16.98
CA SER A 211 1.26 -6.33 15.88
C SER A 211 0.06 -7.27 16.02
N LYS A 212 -1.12 -6.80 15.61
CA LYS A 212 -2.36 -7.58 15.62
C LYS A 212 -3.15 -7.43 14.33
N VAL A 213 -3.96 -8.43 14.02
CA VAL A 213 -4.87 -8.46 12.88
C VAL A 213 -6.30 -8.44 13.37
N MET A 214 -7.04 -7.44 12.93
CA MET A 214 -8.47 -7.30 13.17
C MET A 214 -9.24 -7.66 11.91
N ARG A 215 -10.34 -8.40 12.04
CA ARG A 215 -11.27 -8.73 10.96
C ARG A 215 -12.63 -8.11 11.21
N ARG A 216 -13.22 -7.49 10.17
CA ARG A 216 -14.60 -6.99 10.21
C ARG A 216 -15.60 -8.14 10.32
N THR A 217 -16.55 -8.03 11.22
CA THR A 217 -17.53 -9.09 11.53
C THR A 217 -18.74 -9.08 10.61
N PHE A 218 -19.10 -7.92 10.05
CA PHE A 218 -20.31 -7.72 9.25
C PHE A 218 -21.62 -8.04 9.98
N GLU A 219 -21.61 -8.04 11.31
CA GLU A 219 -22.82 -8.22 12.11
C GLU A 219 -23.75 -6.99 11.97
N PRO A 220 -25.05 -7.15 11.63
CA PRO A 220 -25.92 -6.02 11.29
C PRO A 220 -25.97 -4.90 12.35
N HIS A 221 -26.01 -5.28 13.63
CA HIS A 221 -26.05 -4.32 14.73
C HIS A 221 -24.73 -3.56 14.90
N ALA A 222 -23.60 -4.24 14.71
CA ALA A 222 -22.28 -3.64 14.82
C ALA A 222 -21.96 -2.76 13.59
N GLU A 223 -22.39 -3.18 12.40
CA GLU A 223 -22.30 -2.41 11.17
C GLU A 223 -23.08 -1.09 11.25
N GLN A 224 -24.32 -1.14 11.77
CA GLN A 224 -25.10 0.07 11.98
C GLN A 224 -24.42 1.02 12.97
N ALA A 225 -23.89 0.50 14.09
CA ALA A 225 -23.18 1.31 15.08
C ALA A 225 -21.91 1.96 14.49
N LEU A 226 -21.18 1.24 13.63
CA LEU A 226 -20.05 1.76 12.89
C LEU A 226 -20.45 2.91 11.96
N LEU A 227 -21.51 2.72 11.15
CA LEU A 227 -22.02 3.75 10.24
C LEU A 227 -22.52 4.99 10.98
N ASP A 228 -23.26 4.81 12.07
CA ASP A 228 -23.74 5.89 12.93
C ASP A 228 -22.58 6.71 13.50
N ARG A 229 -21.48 6.05 13.88
CA ARG A 229 -20.26 6.71 14.34
C ARG A 229 -19.55 7.44 13.19
N ALA A 230 -19.40 6.79 12.03
CA ALA A 230 -18.74 7.39 10.85
C ALA A 230 -19.48 8.63 10.33
N SER A 231 -20.81 8.67 10.43
CA SER A 231 -21.63 9.82 10.03
C SER A 231 -21.28 11.10 10.81
N LYS A 232 -20.84 10.96 12.07
CA LYS A 232 -20.50 12.07 12.97
C LYS A 232 -19.08 12.60 12.78
N ILE A 233 -18.23 11.86 12.06
CA ILE A 233 -16.85 12.27 11.83
C ILE A 233 -16.81 13.25 10.64
N PRO A 234 -16.26 14.46 10.79
CA PRO A 234 -16.11 15.40 9.69
C PRO A 234 -15.01 14.99 8.71
N ILE A 235 -14.90 15.68 7.57
CA ILE A 235 -13.83 15.45 6.57
C ILE A 235 -12.44 15.80 7.13
N GLY A 236 -12.41 16.72 8.10
CA GLY A 236 -11.25 17.09 8.89
C GLY A 236 -11.65 18.23 9.82
N THR A 237 -10.76 18.62 10.72
CA THR A 237 -11.02 19.75 11.65
C THR A 237 -9.98 20.87 11.52
N ASN A 238 -8.92 20.64 10.76
CA ASN A 238 -7.80 21.55 10.61
C ASN A 238 -7.65 21.94 9.13
N ALA A 239 -7.84 23.23 8.82
CA ALA A 239 -7.75 23.76 7.46
C ALA A 239 -6.35 23.59 6.85
N THR A 240 -5.29 23.77 7.62
CA THR A 240 -3.89 23.60 7.17
C THR A 240 -3.60 22.16 6.76
N VAL A 241 -4.11 21.18 7.52
CA VAL A 241 -3.96 19.75 7.17
C VAL A 241 -4.73 19.43 5.90
N LEU A 242 -5.96 19.93 5.76
CA LEU A 242 -6.79 19.73 4.57
C LEU A 242 -6.21 20.42 3.33
N GLU A 243 -5.58 21.58 3.49
CA GLU A 243 -4.86 22.25 2.41
C GLU A 243 -3.67 21.41 1.94
N HIS A 244 -2.87 20.89 2.88
CA HIS A 244 -1.76 19.99 2.56
C HIS A 244 -2.23 18.71 1.85
N GLU A 245 -3.29 18.07 2.34
CA GLU A 245 -3.91 16.93 1.66
C GLU A 245 -4.38 17.30 0.25
N GLY A 246 -5.08 18.43 0.11
CA GLY A 246 -5.56 18.93 -1.17
C GLY A 246 -4.43 19.22 -2.17
N HIS A 247 -3.30 19.74 -1.69
CA HIS A 247 -2.11 19.97 -2.51
C HIS A 247 -1.57 18.67 -3.12
N TRP A 248 -1.33 17.65 -2.28
CA TRP A 248 -0.80 16.36 -2.71
C TRP A 248 -1.78 15.59 -3.58
N LEU A 249 -3.06 15.58 -3.25
CA LEU A 249 -4.10 14.99 -4.09
C LEU A 249 -4.08 15.61 -5.48
N ALA A 250 -3.98 16.94 -5.59
CA ALA A 250 -3.87 17.61 -6.87
C ALA A 250 -2.54 17.30 -7.59
N HIS A 251 -1.43 17.13 -6.86
CA HIS A 251 -0.15 16.69 -7.43
C HIS A 251 -0.25 15.29 -8.06
N TYR A 252 -1.00 14.38 -7.43
CA TYR A 252 -1.30 13.05 -7.98
C TYR A 252 -2.40 13.05 -9.06
N GLY A 253 -2.92 14.22 -9.45
CA GLY A 253 -4.00 14.34 -10.45
C GLY A 253 -5.39 13.95 -9.93
N LEU A 254 -5.55 13.75 -8.62
CA LEU A 254 -6.79 13.39 -7.95
C LEU A 254 -7.65 14.64 -7.66
N TYR A 255 -7.98 15.39 -8.71
CA TYR A 255 -8.57 16.73 -8.59
C TYR A 255 -9.91 16.77 -7.85
N LYS A 256 -10.74 15.72 -7.96
CA LYS A 256 -12.03 15.67 -7.28
C LYS A 256 -11.88 15.60 -5.75
N GLN A 257 -10.97 14.76 -5.27
CA GLN A 257 -10.69 14.63 -3.84
C GLN A 257 -9.96 15.88 -3.34
N ALA A 258 -9.03 16.42 -4.13
CA ALA A 258 -8.37 17.68 -3.82
C ALA A 258 -9.38 18.83 -3.64
N GLU A 259 -10.33 18.96 -4.57
CA GLU A 259 -11.41 19.93 -4.52
C GLU A 259 -12.24 19.81 -3.24
N GLU A 260 -12.65 18.59 -2.87
CA GLU A 260 -13.39 18.33 -1.63
C GLU A 260 -12.63 18.81 -0.39
N ARG A 261 -11.32 18.51 -0.29
CA ARG A 261 -10.51 18.93 0.87
C ARG A 261 -10.32 20.44 0.92
N LEU A 262 -10.01 21.07 -0.21
CA LEU A 262 -9.72 22.51 -0.27
C LEU A 262 -10.98 23.35 -0.06
N VAL A 263 -12.13 22.91 -0.59
CA VAL A 263 -13.43 23.56 -0.31
C VAL A 263 -13.76 23.47 1.17
N PHE A 264 -13.54 22.31 1.80
CA PHE A 264 -13.78 22.17 3.24
C PHE A 264 -12.76 22.96 4.08
N ALA A 265 -11.50 23.08 3.62
CA ALA A 265 -10.50 23.94 4.25
C ALA A 265 -10.94 25.42 4.25
N ASN A 266 -11.43 25.92 3.11
CA ASN A 266 -11.99 27.27 2.99
C ASN A 266 -13.23 27.48 3.87
N TYR A 267 -14.06 26.44 4.06
CA TYR A 267 -15.20 26.52 4.96
C TYR A 267 -14.76 26.68 6.44
N ILE A 268 -13.70 25.98 6.85
CA ILE A 268 -13.16 26.07 8.23
C ILE A 268 -12.42 27.40 8.45
N ALA A 269 -11.57 27.81 7.50
CA ALA A 269 -10.73 28.98 7.61
C ALA A 269 -10.83 29.86 6.34
N PRO A 270 -11.91 30.63 6.16
CA PRO A 270 -12.17 31.40 4.94
C PRO A 270 -11.20 32.57 4.68
N ARG A 271 -10.34 32.88 5.66
CA ARG A 271 -9.30 33.93 5.53
C ARG A 271 -7.94 33.38 5.12
N GLU A 272 -7.80 32.05 5.02
CA GLU A 272 -6.56 31.44 4.54
C GLU A 272 -6.54 31.47 3.01
N LEU A 273 -5.47 32.02 2.44
CA LEU A 273 -5.38 32.27 1.00
C LEU A 273 -4.99 31.01 0.21
N GLY A 274 -4.25 30.10 0.85
CA GLY A 274 -3.68 28.90 0.25
C GLY A 274 -4.71 28.03 -0.49
N PRO A 275 -5.83 27.62 0.15
CA PRO A 275 -6.76 26.72 -0.49
C PRO A 275 -7.52 27.35 -1.66
N TYR A 276 -7.83 28.66 -1.60
CA TYR A 276 -8.38 29.39 -2.75
C TYR A 276 -7.44 29.37 -3.96
N ARG A 277 -6.16 29.74 -3.77
CA ARG A 277 -5.17 29.73 -4.85
C ARG A 277 -5.05 28.35 -5.48
N ARG A 278 -4.99 27.29 -4.65
CA ARG A 278 -4.88 25.92 -5.15
C ARG A 278 -6.13 25.49 -5.92
N LEU A 279 -7.33 25.85 -5.47
CA LEU A 279 -8.57 25.59 -6.20
C LEU A 279 -8.60 26.30 -7.56
N LEU A 280 -8.15 27.55 -7.62
CA LEU A 280 -8.09 28.31 -8.87
C LEU A 280 -7.15 27.62 -9.89
N GLU A 281 -5.97 27.17 -9.45
CA GLU A 281 -5.05 26.38 -10.30
C GLU A 281 -5.72 25.10 -10.82
N ILE A 282 -6.42 24.36 -9.95
CA ILE A 282 -7.12 23.12 -10.32
C ILE A 282 -8.21 23.39 -11.37
N TYR A 283 -9.06 24.40 -11.16
CA TYR A 283 -10.13 24.72 -12.09
C TYR A 283 -9.61 25.29 -13.41
N GLN A 284 -8.53 26.07 -13.37
CA GLN A 284 -7.86 26.55 -14.57
C GLN A 284 -7.29 25.38 -15.39
N ALA A 285 -6.58 24.44 -14.74
CA ALA A 285 -6.02 23.26 -15.40
C ALA A 285 -7.11 22.34 -16.00
N ARG A 286 -8.30 22.30 -15.40
CA ARG A 286 -9.47 21.55 -15.88
C ARG A 286 -10.32 22.31 -16.90
N GLY A 287 -10.02 23.57 -17.19
CA GLY A 287 -10.82 24.41 -18.09
C GLY A 287 -12.22 24.75 -17.55
N ASN A 288 -12.43 24.68 -16.23
CA ASN A 288 -13.73 24.90 -15.61
C ASN A 288 -13.92 26.37 -15.20
N THR A 289 -14.34 27.19 -16.16
CA THR A 289 -14.45 28.66 -16.02
C THR A 289 -15.49 29.10 -15.00
N ASP A 290 -16.58 28.36 -14.85
CA ASP A 290 -17.68 28.72 -13.95
C ASP A 290 -17.25 28.60 -12.48
N PHE A 291 -16.65 27.47 -12.13
CA PHE A 291 -16.16 27.23 -10.78
C PHE A 291 -14.94 28.11 -10.46
N TYR A 292 -14.06 28.34 -11.44
CA TYR A 292 -12.98 29.30 -11.31
C TYR A 292 -13.50 30.69 -10.91
N SER A 293 -14.50 31.20 -11.65
CA SER A 293 -15.10 32.52 -11.40
C SER A 293 -15.76 32.62 -10.02
N LYS A 294 -16.46 31.55 -9.60
CA LYS A 294 -17.08 31.45 -8.26
C LYS A 294 -16.04 31.49 -7.14
N VAL A 295 -14.98 30.69 -7.24
CA VAL A 295 -13.92 30.67 -6.23
C VAL A 295 -13.17 31.99 -6.18
N LEU A 296 -12.89 32.60 -7.33
CA LEU A 296 -12.22 33.89 -7.41
C LEU A 296 -13.05 34.98 -6.72
N THR A 297 -14.36 35.03 -7.03
CA THR A 297 -15.28 36.00 -6.41
C THR A 297 -15.35 35.79 -4.90
N THR A 298 -15.35 34.54 -4.43
CA THR A 298 -15.35 34.22 -3.00
C THR A 298 -14.04 34.65 -2.33
N CYS A 299 -12.89 34.38 -2.95
CA CYS A 299 -11.59 34.82 -2.45
C CYS A 299 -11.50 36.35 -2.33
N MET A 300 -12.03 37.08 -3.33
CA MET A 300 -12.05 38.54 -3.36
C MET A 300 -12.94 39.19 -2.29
N GLN A 301 -13.79 38.41 -1.59
CA GLN A 301 -14.52 38.92 -0.42
C GLN A 301 -13.60 39.15 0.78
N PHE A 302 -12.46 38.45 0.85
CA PHE A 302 -11.53 38.49 1.97
C PHE A 302 -10.15 39.05 1.61
N HIS A 303 -9.75 38.96 0.34
CA HIS A 303 -8.41 39.30 -0.14
C HIS A 303 -8.44 40.17 -1.41
N SER A 304 -7.30 40.75 -1.78
CA SER A 304 -7.20 41.50 -3.04
C SER A 304 -7.16 40.56 -4.25
N MET A 305 -7.53 41.08 -5.43
CA MET A 305 -7.44 40.32 -6.69
C MET A 305 -6.02 39.78 -6.94
N ILE A 306 -5.00 40.61 -6.66
CA ILE A 306 -3.58 40.26 -6.83
C ILE A 306 -3.21 39.08 -5.92
N ASP A 307 -3.71 39.09 -4.68
CA ASP A 307 -3.48 37.99 -3.75
C ASP A 307 -4.14 36.72 -4.25
N CYS A 308 -5.40 36.77 -4.68
CA CYS A 308 -6.13 35.59 -5.14
C CYS A 308 -5.53 34.96 -6.41
N THR A 309 -5.03 35.76 -7.35
CA THR A 309 -4.43 35.25 -8.60
C THR A 309 -2.93 34.97 -8.50
N GLY A 310 -2.32 35.22 -7.33
CA GLY A 310 -0.92 34.90 -7.09
C GLY A 310 -0.66 33.39 -7.13
N PRO A 311 0.61 32.97 -7.36
CA PRO A 311 0.96 31.55 -7.41
C PRO A 311 0.71 30.88 -6.05
N TYR A 312 0.26 29.62 -6.10
CA TYR A 312 0.17 28.80 -4.90
C TYR A 312 1.56 28.49 -4.33
N LYS A 313 1.70 28.53 -3.01
CA LYS A 313 2.90 28.12 -2.29
C LYS A 313 2.56 26.88 -1.45
N PRO A 314 3.16 25.71 -1.72
CA PRO A 314 2.90 24.49 -0.96
C PRO A 314 3.17 24.66 0.53
N LEU A 315 2.27 24.13 1.36
CA LEU A 315 2.47 24.04 2.81
C LEU A 315 3.42 22.88 3.16
N GLU A 316 4.47 23.22 3.89
CA GLU A 316 5.43 22.26 4.43
C GLU A 316 4.99 21.82 5.83
N LEU A 317 4.18 20.76 5.93
CA LEU A 317 3.84 20.15 7.24
C LEU A 317 5.01 19.37 7.85
N HIS A 318 5.88 18.82 7.00
CA HIS A 318 7.04 18.05 7.41
C HIS A 318 8.29 18.60 6.70
N SER A 319 9.14 19.32 7.44
CA SER A 319 10.40 19.89 6.92
C SER A 319 11.37 18.86 6.35
N GLU A 320 11.15 17.57 6.64
CA GLU A 320 11.97 16.44 6.22
C GLU A 320 11.75 16.02 4.76
N TYR A 321 10.71 16.52 4.08
CA TYR A 321 10.50 16.26 2.65
C TYR A 321 11.26 17.20 1.71
N PHE A 322 11.86 18.26 2.28
CA PHE A 322 12.52 19.34 1.52
C PHE A 322 14.04 19.39 1.77
N LYS A 323 14.60 18.37 2.45
CA LYS A 323 16.03 18.13 2.62
C LYS A 323 16.45 16.97 1.73
#